data_AF-A0A1C2GIN1-F1
#
_entry.id   AF-A0A1C2GIN1-F1
#
_cell.length_a   1.000
_cell.length_b   1.000
_cell.length_c   1.000
_cell.angle_alpha   90.00
_cell.angle_beta   90.00
_cell.angle_gamma   90.00
#
_symmetry.space_group_name_H-M   'P 1'
#
loop_
_entity.id
_entity.type
_entity.pdbx_description
1 polymer ?
#
loop_
_entity_poly.entity_id
_entity_poly.type
_entity_poly.pdbx_seq_one_letter_code
_entity_poly.pdbx_strand_id
1 'polypeptide(L)'
;MEAIEAEVLTWQGASAGLHKYGGVQFNYNGRELGHIHGNGLLDMRFSRSIKNKLLVENRITHHHVFVNSGWISFYIRNEKDAEYALRLLKMTYDRRNRINSSTLLHAS
;
A
#
# COMPACT_ATOMS: atom_id res chain seq x y z
N MET A 1 -12.33 3.48 6.12
CA MET A 1 -10.96 3.90 6.46
C MET A 1 -10.51 3.20 7.73
N GLU A 2 -11.26 3.36 8.82
CA GLU A 2 -10.92 2.81 10.15
C GLU A 2 -10.65 1.30 10.14
N ALA A 3 -11.46 0.50 9.44
CA ALA A 3 -11.23 -0.95 9.35
C ALA A 3 -9.89 -1.32 8.66
N ILE A 4 -9.47 -0.54 7.66
CA ILE A 4 -8.18 -0.77 6.98
C ILE A 4 -7.04 -0.43 7.92
N GLU A 5 -7.16 0.71 8.61
CA GLU A 5 -6.14 1.15 9.58
C GLU A 5 -6.02 0.18 10.75
N ALA A 6 -7.14 -0.22 11.35
CA ALA A 6 -7.18 -1.19 12.44
C ALA A 6 -6.51 -2.51 12.04
N GLU A 7 -6.83 -3.04 10.86
CA GLU A 7 -6.22 -4.27 10.35
C GLU A 7 -4.71 -4.09 10.11
N VAL A 8 -4.29 -3.03 9.42
CA VAL A 8 -2.85 -2.79 9.14
C VAL A 8 -2.04 -2.66 10.42
N LEU A 9 -2.60 -2.04 11.47
CA LEU A 9 -1.94 -1.88 12.76
C LEU A 9 -1.76 -3.21 13.52
N THR A 10 -2.41 -4.30 13.10
CA THR A 10 -2.12 -5.65 13.64
C THR A 10 -0.85 -6.25 13.05
N TRP A 11 -0.32 -5.72 11.94
CA TRP A 11 0.85 -6.29 11.28
C TRP A 11 2.13 -5.88 12.00
N GLN A 12 2.98 -6.86 12.29
CA GLN A 12 4.23 -6.62 13.02
C GLN A 12 5.12 -5.58 12.32
N GLY A 13 5.50 -4.53 13.04
CA GLY A 13 6.34 -3.45 12.52
C GLY A 13 5.60 -2.47 11.60
N ALA A 14 4.28 -2.60 11.45
CA ALA A 14 3.46 -1.62 10.78
C ALA A 14 3.11 -0.45 11.70
N SER A 15 2.90 0.73 11.11
CA SER A 15 2.40 1.91 11.81
C SER A 15 1.56 2.78 10.88
N ALA A 16 0.70 3.62 11.47
CA ALA A 16 -0.10 4.62 10.77
C ALA A 16 0.28 6.02 11.25
N GLY A 17 0.13 7.01 10.38
CA GLY A 17 0.35 8.42 10.72
C GLY A 17 -0.32 9.35 9.72
N LEU A 18 -0.40 10.63 10.05
CA LEU A 18 -0.98 11.64 9.15
C LEU A 18 -0.10 11.81 7.91
N HIS A 19 -0.70 11.74 6.72
CA HIS A 19 0.00 12.04 5.48
C HIS A 19 0.13 13.56 5.29
N LYS A 20 1.25 14.04 4.72
CA LYS A 20 1.55 15.48 4.55
C LYS A 20 0.54 16.26 3.68
N TYR A 21 -0.28 15.55 2.91
CA TYR A 21 -1.35 16.12 2.08
C TYR A 21 -2.76 15.81 2.61
N GLY A 22 -2.84 15.37 3.88
CA GLY A 22 -4.08 14.90 4.51
C GLY A 22 -4.33 13.41 4.26
N GLY A 23 -5.13 12.80 5.14
CA GLY A 23 -5.39 11.36 5.14
C GLY A 23 -4.38 10.55 5.94
N VAL A 24 -4.40 9.23 5.77
CA VAL A 24 -3.60 8.28 6.55
C VAL A 24 -2.50 7.65 5.71
N GLN A 25 -1.27 7.62 6.24
CA GLN A 25 -0.13 6.93 5.66
C GLN A 25 0.20 5.69 6.49
N PHE A 26 0.30 4.54 5.81
CA PHE A 26 0.74 3.29 6.41
C PHE A 26 2.22 3.08 6.14
N ASN A 27 2.94 2.59 7.14
CA ASN A 27 4.37 2.34 7.08
C ASN A 27 4.69 0.93 7.57
N TYR A 28 5.85 0.41 7.15
CA TYR A 28 6.49 -0.78 7.71
C TYR A 28 7.95 -0.44 8.01
N ASN A 29 8.37 -0.59 9.27
CA ASN A 29 9.71 -0.23 9.75
C ASN A 29 10.16 1.17 9.28
N GLY A 30 9.27 2.16 9.41
CA GLY A 30 9.52 3.55 9.02
C GLY A 30 9.48 3.85 7.52
N ARG A 31 9.12 2.88 6.66
CA ARG A 31 9.01 3.06 5.21
C ARG A 31 7.55 2.93 4.74
N GLU A 32 7.08 3.89 3.97
CA GLU A 32 5.70 3.96 3.47
C GLU A 32 5.30 2.72 2.67
N LEU A 33 4.20 2.07 3.05
CA LEU A 33 3.51 1.03 2.27
C LEU A 33 2.56 1.65 1.24
N GLY A 34 1.82 2.69 1.67
CA GLY A 34 0.84 3.43 0.89
C GLY A 34 0.15 4.48 1.75
N HIS A 35 -0.62 5.37 1.12
CA HIS A 35 -1.45 6.35 1.84
C HIS A 35 -2.85 6.46 1.23
N ILE A 36 -3.83 6.74 2.08
CA ILE A 36 -5.21 6.99 1.66
C ILE A 36 -5.54 8.46 1.94
N HIS A 37 -5.90 9.19 0.89
CA HIS A 37 -6.37 10.57 0.96
C HIS A 37 -7.76 10.65 1.63
N GLY A 38 -8.14 11.82 2.13
CA GLY A 38 -9.45 12.01 2.79
C GLY A 38 -10.68 11.68 1.93
N ASN A 39 -10.53 11.62 0.61
CA ASN A 39 -11.57 11.23 -0.34
C ASN A 39 -11.61 9.71 -0.64
N GLY A 40 -10.84 8.89 0.10
CA GLY A 40 -10.78 7.45 -0.08
C GLY A 40 -9.92 6.97 -1.25
N LEU A 41 -9.09 7.84 -1.84
CA LEU A 41 -8.11 7.45 -2.85
C LEU A 41 -6.86 6.86 -2.17
N LEU A 42 -6.60 5.57 -2.41
CA LEU A 42 -5.36 4.90 -2.04
C LEU A 42 -4.32 5.09 -3.12
N ASP A 43 -3.19 5.69 -2.76
CA ASP A 43 -1.99 5.77 -3.59
C ASP A 43 -0.89 4.88 -3.04
N MET A 44 -0.28 4.10 -3.93
CA MET A 44 0.75 3.12 -3.58
C MET A 44 1.78 2.97 -4.67
N ARG A 45 3.00 2.56 -4.29
CA ARG A 45 4.08 2.28 -5.24
C ARG A 45 4.44 0.80 -5.30
N PHE A 46 4.25 0.20 -6.47
CA PHE A 46 4.75 -1.13 -6.82
C PHE A 46 5.98 -1.07 -7.74
N SER A 47 6.52 -2.24 -8.12
CA SER A 47 7.37 -2.31 -9.32
C SER A 47 6.51 -2.16 -10.57
N ARG A 48 7.08 -1.64 -11.67
CA ARG A 48 6.36 -1.51 -12.96
C ARG A 48 5.75 -2.84 -13.42
N SER A 49 6.46 -3.96 -13.23
CA SER A 49 5.94 -5.29 -13.57
C SER A 49 4.68 -5.66 -12.78
N ILE A 50 4.65 -5.41 -11.47
CA ILE A 50 3.46 -5.70 -10.64
C ILE A 50 2.31 -4.77 -11.02
N LYS A 51 2.58 -3.46 -11.20
CA LYS A 51 1.57 -2.51 -11.67
C LYS A 51 0.93 -2.97 -12.98
N ASN A 52 1.74 -3.37 -13.96
CA ASN A 52 1.22 -3.82 -15.26
C ASN A 52 0.30 -5.03 -15.14
N LYS A 53 0.57 -5.96 -14.21
CA LYS A 53 -0.32 -7.09 -13.93
C LYS A 53 -1.64 -6.64 -13.30
N LEU A 54 -1.57 -5.75 -12.31
CA LEU A 54 -2.76 -5.24 -11.61
C LEU A 54 -3.66 -4.37 -12.52
N LEU A 55 -3.08 -3.67 -13.51
CA LEU A 55 -3.85 -2.89 -14.49
C LEU A 55 -4.72 -3.79 -15.38
N VAL A 56 -4.31 -5.03 -15.66
CA VAL A 56 -5.09 -5.99 -16.45
C VAL A 56 -6.39 -6.38 -15.74
N GLU A 57 -6.41 -6.37 -14.41
CA GLU A 57 -7.61 -6.66 -13.62
C GLU A 57 -8.64 -5.50 -13.64
N ASN A 58 -8.30 -4.36 -14.26
CA ASN A 58 -9.12 -3.16 -14.44
C ASN A 58 -9.70 -2.55 -13.14
N ARG A 59 -9.12 -2.91 -11.99
CA ARG A 59 -9.55 -2.40 -10.67
C ARG A 59 -8.75 -1.19 -10.20
N ILE A 60 -7.59 -0.92 -10.79
CA ILE A 60 -6.69 0.18 -10.41
C ILE A 60 -6.44 1.11 -11.60
N THR A 61 -6.03 2.35 -11.33
CA THR A 61 -5.67 3.33 -12.36
C THR A 61 -4.22 3.78 -12.23
N HIS A 62 -3.69 4.39 -13.29
CA HIS A 62 -2.41 5.08 -13.20
C HIS A 62 -2.51 6.25 -12.21
N HIS A 63 -1.46 6.44 -11.42
CA HIS A 63 -1.35 7.65 -10.61
C HIS A 63 -1.28 8.90 -11.49
N HIS A 64 -2.17 9.86 -11.24
CA HIS A 64 -2.41 11.05 -12.06
C HIS A 64 -1.15 11.90 -12.31
N VAL A 65 -0.23 12.00 -11.32
CA VAL A 65 1.06 12.71 -11.49
C VAL A 65 2.19 11.83 -12.04
N PHE A 66 2.21 10.54 -11.71
CA PHE A 66 3.38 9.68 -11.92
C PHE A 66 3.05 8.51 -12.86
N VAL A 67 2.47 8.82 -14.02
CA VAL A 67 1.88 7.86 -14.95
C VAL A 67 2.87 6.76 -15.38
N ASN A 68 4.12 7.13 -15.68
CA ASN A 68 5.22 6.25 -16.15
C ASN A 68 6.07 5.65 -15.01
N SER A 69 5.50 5.57 -13.81
CA SER A 69 6.14 4.98 -12.63
C SER A 69 5.40 3.72 -12.17
N GLY A 70 5.86 3.13 -11.06
CA GLY A 70 5.16 2.07 -10.36
C GLY A 70 4.00 2.55 -9.47
N TRP A 71 3.70 3.86 -9.45
CA TRP A 71 2.58 4.41 -8.70
C TRP A 71 1.24 4.02 -9.32
N ILE A 72 0.31 3.63 -8.45
CA ILE A 72 -1.09 3.29 -8.75
C ILE A 72 -2.00 4.13 -7.87
N SER A 73 -3.21 4.34 -8.36
CA SER A 73 -4.32 4.97 -7.63
C SER A 73 -5.49 4.00 -7.59
N PHE A 74 -6.15 3.89 -6.45
CA PHE A 74 -7.31 3.01 -6.24
C PHE A 74 -8.36 3.68 -5.35
N TYR A 75 -9.59 3.81 -5.84
CA TYR A 75 -10.68 4.39 -5.04
C TYR A 75 -11.37 3.34 -4.18
N ILE A 76 -11.46 3.62 -2.88
CA ILE A 76 -12.19 2.78 -1.93
C ILE A 76 -13.61 3.33 -1.78
N ARG A 77 -14.61 2.66 -2.37
CA ARG A 77 -16.00 3.15 -2.37
C ARG A 77 -16.95 2.29 -1.55
N ASN A 78 -16.57 1.06 -1.26
CA ASN A 78 -17.38 0.08 -0.54
C ASN A 78 -16.49 -0.94 0.20
N GLU A 79 -17.11 -1.86 0.92
CA GLU A 79 -16.41 -2.89 1.70
C GLU A 79 -15.53 -3.80 0.84
N LYS A 80 -15.99 -4.21 -0.35
CA LYS A 80 -15.20 -5.04 -1.27
C LYS A 80 -13.96 -4.32 -1.80
N ASP A 81 -14.02 -2.99 -1.88
CA ASP A 81 -12.85 -2.18 -2.21
C ASP A 81 -11.91 -2.06 -1.01
N ALA A 82 -12.44 -1.97 0.22
CA ALA A 82 -11.62 -1.97 1.43
C ALA A 82 -10.83 -3.30 1.57
N GLU A 83 -11.47 -4.44 1.32
CA GLU A 83 -10.82 -5.75 1.26
C GLU A 83 -9.72 -5.81 0.18
N TYR A 84 -9.97 -5.20 -0.99
CA TYR A 84 -8.98 -5.15 -2.05
C TYR A 84 -7.81 -4.23 -1.72
N ALA A 85 -8.07 -3.07 -1.11
CA ALA A 85 -7.04 -2.18 -0.59
C ALA A 85 -6.14 -2.87 0.44
N LEU A 86 -6.71 -3.65 1.35
CA LEU A 86 -5.96 -4.47 2.30
C LEU A 86 -5.06 -5.48 1.59
N ARG A 87 -5.56 -6.16 0.54
CA ARG A 87 -4.73 -7.05 -0.28
C ARG A 87 -3.55 -6.32 -0.92
N LEU A 88 -3.77 -5.14 -1.49
CA LEU A 88 -2.69 -4.33 -2.11
C LEU A 88 -1.62 -3.93 -1.08
N LEU A 89 -2.04 -3.44 0.09
CA LEU A 89 -1.16 -3.11 1.22
C LEU A 89 -0.37 -4.34 1.67
N LYS A 90 -1.05 -5.48 1.82
CA LYS A 90 -0.47 -6.75 2.26
C LYS A 90 0.59 -7.28 1.28
N MET A 91 0.36 -7.16 -0.03
CA MET A 91 1.37 -7.51 -1.05
C MET A 91 2.69 -6.75 -0.87
N THR A 92 2.60 -5.45 -0.54
CA THR A 92 3.79 -4.62 -0.31
C THR A 92 4.46 -4.96 1.02
N TYR A 93 3.67 -5.16 2.07
CA TYR A 93 4.14 -5.60 3.39
C TYR A 93 4.89 -6.94 3.30
N ASP A 94 4.27 -7.99 2.74
CA ASP A 94 4.86 -9.33 2.68
C ASP A 94 6.16 -9.35 1.87
N ARG A 95 6.21 -8.59 0.76
CA ARG A 95 7.44 -8.44 -0.02
C ARG A 95 8.56 -7.82 0.81
N ARG A 96 8.28 -6.78 1.60
CA ARG A 96 9.28 -6.11 2.44
C ARG A 96 9.67 -6.96 3.63
N ASN A 97 8.72 -7.66 4.24
CA ASN A 97 8.97 -8.54 5.36
C ASN A 97 9.90 -9.69 4.96
N ARG A 98 9.68 -10.31 3.78
CA ARG A 98 10.58 -11.35 3.23
C ARG A 98 12.00 -10.84 3.02
N ILE A 99 12.14 -9.62 2.47
CA ILE A 99 13.46 -8.99 2.29
C ILE A 99 14.12 -8.75 3.65
N ASN A 100 13.39 -8.20 4.62
CA ASN A 100 13.91 -7.92 5.96
C ASN A 100 14.38 -9.20 6.68
N SER A 101 13.58 -10.28 6.63
CA SER A 101 13.97 -11.59 7.17
C SER A 101 15.22 -12.15 6.48
N SER A 102 15.35 -11.99 5.16
CA SER A 102 16.53 -12.44 4.41
C SER A 102 17.79 -11.64 4.74
N THR A 103 17.67 -10.33 4.95
CA THR A 103 18.81 -9.48 5.34
C THR A 103 19.29 -9.82 6.75
N LEU A 104 18.37 -10.08 7.69
CA LEU A 104 18.72 -10.49 9.05
C LEU A 104 19.47 -11.84 9.06
N LEU A 105 19.11 -12.79 8.20
CA LEU A 105 19.81 -14.09 8.10
C LEU A 105 21.26 -13.97 7.59
N HIS A 106 21.62 -12.94 6.82
CA HIS A 106 22.97 -12.76 6.28
C HIS A 106 23.83 -11.76 7.09
N ALA A 107 23.25 -11.11 8.11
CA ALA A 107 23.94 -10.13 8.96
C ALA A 107 24.41 -10.71 10.30
N SER A 108 24.39 -12.05 10.45
CA SER A 108 24.80 -12.80 11.64
C SER A 108 26.12 -13.53 11.40
#